data_AF-A0A3F2RHK6-F1
#
_entry.id   AF-A0A3F2RHK6-F1
#
_cell.length_a   1.000
_cell.length_b   1.000
_cell.length_c   1.000
_cell.angle_alpha   90.00
_cell.angle_beta   90.00
_cell.angle_gamma   90.00
#
_symmetry.space_group_name_H-M   'P 1'
#
loop_
_entity.id
_entity.type
_entity.pdbx_description
1 polymer ?
#
loop_
_entity_poly.entity_id
_entity_poly.type
_entity_poly.pdbx_seq_one_letter_code
_entity_poly.pdbx_strand_id
1 'polypeptide(L)'
;MISFVRFITVLFAAVAVNPIASLETGDFYRPSADEMSGVAGTNATYRRSPCPALNALANHGYLPRDGINITEDVLHDVLMSVYNLDETATQILLALVPSTFSLDYLGTYNLVEHDASLVHTDAYFGEDPASVNETMVDDLLGRSIDGKTVGVTEVAAARANRLANCMANNPECTFSASTLKIAYIEASIFILGFGDNVNESVGVDVARAFMSEERIPEEYVVSSTAISFATVTTVMYKLIAAATVLPMPMKKYTLAANTCVEALDVNLLPEGTYFKPSGRLVSGVVGNTAAFRRSPCPAVNALANHGYLPRNGQNITKAVLGPAVMAVYNLDEASTATLLALVPDTFSLDYLATHNVIEHDASLIHDDEYFGGDPAKVDYKLASDLLERGEASGKLGVTELAAARKARLADSIATNPNVTFGTTQQTLAYTEASILLLGFGAKTNESVSLDVARSFLVDEKIPSGWARASSAITVAEVRATVANIIAATTA
;
A
#
# COMPACT_ATOMS: atom_id res chain seq x y z
N MET A 1 70.92 -38.58 34.28
CA MET A 1 70.56 -37.16 34.48
C MET A 1 70.63 -36.47 33.14
N ILE A 2 69.59 -35.67 32.80
CA ILE A 2 69.54 -34.67 31.69
C ILE A 2 69.33 -35.33 30.30
N SER A 3 68.41 -34.93 29.42
CA SER A 3 67.37 -33.89 29.38
C SER A 3 66.39 -34.22 28.25
N PHE A 4 65.09 -34.09 28.49
CA PHE A 4 64.05 -34.04 27.47
C PHE A 4 63.89 -32.57 27.06
N VAL A 5 64.32 -32.20 25.86
CA VAL A 5 64.01 -30.89 25.26
C VAL A 5 62.69 -31.03 24.51
N ARG A 6 61.65 -30.38 25.03
CA ARG A 6 60.35 -30.23 24.37
C ARG A 6 60.49 -29.26 23.20
N PHE A 7 60.11 -29.69 22.01
CA PHE A 7 59.77 -28.80 20.90
C PHE A 7 58.45 -28.09 21.24
N ILE A 8 58.48 -26.76 21.30
CA ILE A 8 57.28 -25.92 21.36
C ILE A 8 56.85 -25.66 19.91
N THR A 9 55.76 -26.29 19.50
CA THR A 9 55.03 -25.93 18.27
C THR A 9 54.29 -24.62 18.55
N VAL A 10 54.72 -23.53 17.92
CA VAL A 10 53.97 -22.27 17.92
C VAL A 10 52.79 -22.44 16.97
N LEU A 11 51.60 -22.62 17.53
CA LEU A 11 50.34 -22.58 16.79
C LEU A 11 50.02 -21.10 16.54
N PHE A 12 50.18 -20.63 15.30
CA PHE A 12 49.56 -19.36 14.89
C PHE A 12 48.05 -19.61 14.79
N ALA A 13 47.30 -19.13 15.79
CA ALA A 13 45.87 -18.96 15.65
C ALA A 13 45.65 -17.87 14.58
N ALA A 14 45.27 -18.27 13.38
CA ALA A 14 44.68 -17.34 12.43
C ALA A 14 43.41 -16.80 13.09
N VAL A 15 43.43 -15.53 13.47
CA VAL A 15 42.21 -14.81 13.83
C VAL A 15 41.36 -14.82 12.57
N ALA A 16 40.26 -15.57 12.58
CA ALA A 16 39.24 -15.47 11.54
C ALA A 16 38.72 -14.03 11.60
N VAL A 17 39.22 -13.18 10.72
CA VAL A 17 38.62 -11.87 10.48
C VAL A 17 37.23 -12.18 9.94
N ASN A 18 36.18 -11.74 10.64
CA ASN A 18 34.81 -11.85 10.12
C ASN A 18 34.82 -11.19 8.74
N PRO A 19 34.68 -11.94 7.63
CA PRO A 19 35.01 -11.45 6.28
C PRO A 19 34.15 -10.25 5.86
N ILE A 20 33.02 -10.06 6.54
CA ILE A 20 32.05 -8.99 6.30
C ILE A 20 32.53 -7.64 6.87
N ALA A 21 33.31 -7.65 7.97
CA ALA A 21 33.76 -6.43 8.62
C ALA A 21 34.77 -5.63 7.77
N SER A 22 35.35 -6.26 6.74
CA SER A 22 36.26 -5.62 5.78
C SER A 22 35.58 -5.22 4.47
N LEU A 23 34.30 -5.52 4.27
CA LEU A 23 33.61 -5.20 3.01
C LEU A 23 33.19 -3.73 2.97
N GLU A 24 33.51 -3.05 1.88
CA GLU A 24 33.08 -1.68 1.61
C GLU A 24 31.70 -1.66 0.91
N THR A 25 31.04 -0.51 0.84
CA THR A 25 29.81 -0.37 0.04
C THR A 25 30.15 -0.61 -1.44
N GLY A 26 29.37 -1.48 -2.08
CA GLY A 26 29.62 -1.98 -3.43
C GLY A 26 30.17 -3.41 -3.45
N ASP A 27 30.85 -3.87 -2.40
CA ASP A 27 31.35 -5.24 -2.34
C ASP A 27 30.21 -6.25 -2.17
N PHE A 28 30.20 -7.29 -3.01
CA PHE A 28 29.16 -8.32 -2.98
C PHE A 28 29.42 -9.36 -1.88
N TYR A 29 28.41 -9.56 -1.03
CA TYR A 29 28.31 -10.70 -0.12
C TYR A 29 26.85 -11.08 0.04
N ARG A 30 26.50 -12.29 -0.39
CA ARG A 30 25.20 -12.89 -0.13
C ARG A 30 25.33 -13.91 1.02
N PRO A 31 24.57 -13.76 2.11
CA PRO A 31 24.51 -14.77 3.17
C PRO A 31 24.05 -16.13 2.62
N SER A 32 24.47 -17.22 3.26
CA SER A 32 23.96 -18.54 2.89
C SER A 32 22.51 -18.71 3.35
N ALA A 33 21.79 -19.66 2.74
CA ALA A 33 20.37 -19.89 3.00
C ALA A 33 20.05 -20.25 4.47
N ASP A 34 21.02 -20.76 5.23
CA ASP A 34 20.90 -21.04 6.67
C ASP A 34 21.13 -19.83 7.57
N GLU A 35 21.70 -18.74 7.03
CA GLU A 35 21.96 -17.50 7.77
C GLU A 35 20.91 -16.42 7.50
N MET A 36 20.11 -16.56 6.44
CA MET A 36 19.09 -15.60 6.02
C MET A 36 17.67 -16.15 6.08
N SER A 37 16.70 -15.24 6.23
CA SER A 37 15.28 -15.56 6.11
C SER A 37 14.48 -14.31 5.74
N GLY A 38 13.42 -14.51 4.95
CA GLY A 38 12.41 -13.51 4.63
C GLY A 38 11.07 -13.73 5.33
N VAL A 39 10.99 -14.67 6.27
CA VAL A 39 9.80 -14.84 7.12
C VAL A 39 9.66 -13.62 8.03
N ALA A 40 8.53 -12.93 7.95
CA ALA A 40 8.26 -11.75 8.74
C ALA A 40 8.41 -12.02 10.25
N GLY A 41 9.22 -11.21 10.93
CA GLY A 41 9.48 -11.35 12.35
C GLY A 41 10.41 -12.52 12.72
N THR A 42 11.20 -13.01 11.77
CA THR A 42 12.21 -14.07 11.99
C THR A 42 13.23 -13.69 13.08
N ASN A 43 14.19 -14.56 13.39
CA ASN A 43 15.37 -14.25 14.22
C ASN A 43 16.68 -14.54 13.47
N ALA A 44 16.62 -14.72 12.15
CA ALA A 44 17.80 -14.92 11.31
C ALA A 44 18.79 -13.76 11.42
N THR A 45 20.08 -14.08 11.31
CA THR A 45 21.17 -13.11 11.35
C THR A 45 21.05 -12.09 10.23
N TYR A 46 20.66 -12.53 9.04
CA TYR A 46 20.41 -11.67 7.90
C TYR A 46 18.93 -11.69 7.53
N ARG A 47 18.31 -10.54 7.53
CA ARG A 47 16.95 -10.34 7.02
C ARG A 47 17.02 -10.11 5.54
N ARG A 48 16.24 -10.90 4.81
CA ARG A 48 16.02 -10.73 3.38
C ARG A 48 14.52 -10.66 3.13
N SER A 49 14.14 -10.42 1.89
CA SER A 49 12.75 -10.19 1.48
C SER A 49 12.43 -11.06 0.26
N PRO A 50 11.16 -11.14 -0.18
CA PRO A 50 10.83 -11.63 -1.52
C PRO A 50 11.24 -10.65 -2.65
N CYS A 51 11.92 -9.53 -2.34
CA CYS A 51 12.30 -8.54 -3.33
C CYS A 51 13.79 -8.68 -3.73
N PRO A 52 14.09 -9.13 -4.97
CA PRO A 52 15.47 -9.32 -5.41
C PRO A 52 16.27 -8.02 -5.45
N ALA A 53 15.63 -6.88 -5.77
CA ALA A 53 16.29 -5.58 -5.80
C ALA A 53 16.82 -5.17 -4.41
N LEU A 54 15.97 -5.20 -3.39
CA LEU A 54 16.37 -4.78 -2.04
C LEU A 54 17.37 -5.76 -1.42
N ASN A 55 17.23 -7.05 -1.71
CA ASN A 55 18.21 -8.05 -1.29
C ASN A 55 19.58 -7.79 -1.93
N ALA A 56 19.62 -7.41 -3.22
CA ALA A 56 20.86 -7.02 -3.89
C ALA A 56 21.50 -5.77 -3.26
N LEU A 57 20.71 -4.75 -2.93
CA LEU A 57 21.21 -3.57 -2.21
C LEU A 57 21.85 -3.93 -0.87
N ALA A 58 21.23 -4.81 -0.08
CA ALA A 58 21.79 -5.29 1.19
C ALA A 58 23.04 -6.17 0.97
N ASN A 59 23.04 -7.04 -0.05
CA ASN A 59 24.20 -7.87 -0.39
C ASN A 59 25.41 -7.04 -0.84
N HIS A 60 25.19 -5.84 -1.37
CA HIS A 60 26.25 -4.89 -1.72
C HIS A 60 26.55 -3.84 -0.64
N GLY A 61 25.83 -3.84 0.49
CA GLY A 61 26.04 -2.87 1.57
C GLY A 61 25.59 -1.44 1.22
N TYR A 62 24.71 -1.27 0.24
CA TYR A 62 23.98 -0.01 0.02
C TYR A 62 22.87 0.16 1.07
N LEU A 63 22.21 -0.95 1.43
CA LEU A 63 21.42 -1.06 2.65
C LEU A 63 22.26 -1.74 3.75
N PRO A 64 21.90 -1.63 5.04
CA PRO A 64 22.48 -2.46 6.09
C PRO A 64 22.56 -3.93 5.64
N ARG A 65 23.77 -4.52 5.70
CA ARG A 65 24.02 -5.87 5.14
C ARG A 65 23.20 -6.95 5.85
N ASP A 66 22.93 -6.75 7.13
CA ASP A 66 22.03 -7.58 7.95
C ASP A 66 20.56 -7.41 7.57
N GLY A 67 20.21 -6.41 6.76
CA GLY A 67 18.84 -6.13 6.34
C GLY A 67 17.95 -5.60 7.48
N ILE A 68 18.54 -5.12 8.57
CA ILE A 68 17.84 -4.66 9.77
C ILE A 68 17.92 -3.13 9.85
N ASN A 69 16.87 -2.49 10.40
CA ASN A 69 16.84 -1.06 10.69
C ASN A 69 17.12 -0.19 9.44
N ILE A 70 16.55 -0.59 8.30
CA ILE A 70 16.54 0.19 7.08
C ILE A 70 15.62 1.38 7.30
N THR A 71 16.17 2.57 7.21
CA THR A 71 15.44 3.82 7.35
C THR A 71 14.98 4.33 5.99
N GLU A 72 13.88 5.09 5.99
CA GLU A 72 13.25 5.62 4.77
C GLU A 72 14.21 6.49 3.94
N ASP A 73 15.04 7.31 4.58
CA ASP A 73 16.06 8.15 3.93
C ASP A 73 17.14 7.33 3.22
N VAL A 74 17.66 6.28 3.87
CA VAL A 74 18.64 5.39 3.25
C VAL A 74 18.00 4.64 2.07
N LEU A 75 16.78 4.12 2.24
CA LEU A 75 16.06 3.43 1.17
C LEU A 75 15.76 4.37 -0.01
N HIS A 76 15.33 5.60 0.27
CA HIS A 76 15.09 6.63 -0.72
C HIS A 76 16.32 6.86 -1.60
N ASP A 77 17.46 7.14 -0.96
CA ASP A 77 18.69 7.52 -1.65
C ASP A 77 19.21 6.39 -2.53
N VAL A 78 19.17 5.14 -2.05
CA VAL A 78 19.67 3.99 -2.84
C VAL A 78 18.74 3.60 -3.98
N LEU A 79 17.41 3.74 -3.83
CA LEU A 79 16.47 3.50 -4.93
C LEU A 79 16.70 4.48 -6.09
N MET A 80 17.01 5.74 -5.77
CA MET A 80 17.33 6.75 -6.76
C MET A 80 18.76 6.59 -7.30
N SER A 81 19.76 6.38 -6.45
CA SER A 81 21.16 6.36 -6.91
C SER A 81 21.55 5.07 -7.63
N VAL A 82 20.97 3.92 -7.26
CA VAL A 82 21.31 2.60 -7.81
C VAL A 82 20.37 2.18 -8.94
N TYR A 83 19.07 2.47 -8.83
CA TYR A 83 18.07 2.08 -9.84
C TYR A 83 17.54 3.23 -10.68
N ASN A 84 17.96 4.47 -10.40
CA ASN A 84 17.47 5.67 -11.05
C ASN A 84 15.94 5.76 -11.12
N LEU A 85 15.27 5.32 -10.07
CA LEU A 85 13.85 5.61 -9.91
C LEU A 85 13.68 7.11 -9.72
N ASP A 86 12.70 7.68 -10.40
CA ASP A 86 12.40 9.10 -10.15
C ASP A 86 11.83 9.27 -8.74
N GLU A 87 11.85 10.52 -8.30
CA GLU A 87 11.35 10.95 -7.01
C GLU A 87 9.95 10.34 -6.76
N THR A 88 9.03 10.45 -7.73
CA THR A 88 7.64 10.01 -7.58
C THR A 88 7.55 8.49 -7.39
N ALA A 89 8.25 7.71 -8.20
CA ALA A 89 8.29 6.26 -8.14
C ALA A 89 8.90 5.77 -6.83
N THR A 90 10.04 6.33 -6.43
CA THR A 90 10.71 6.02 -5.16
C THR A 90 9.73 6.17 -4.00
N GLN A 91 8.96 7.25 -4.00
CA GLN A 91 8.12 7.56 -2.85
C GLN A 91 6.79 6.82 -2.82
N ILE A 92 6.34 6.31 -3.97
CA ILE A 92 5.28 5.31 -4.01
C ILE A 92 5.76 4.01 -3.37
N LEU A 93 7.02 3.60 -3.59
CA LEU A 93 7.58 2.40 -2.96
C LEU A 93 7.83 2.59 -1.45
N LEU A 94 8.32 3.76 -1.03
CA LEU A 94 8.50 4.08 0.40
C LEU A 94 7.18 4.02 1.17
N ALA A 95 6.06 4.39 0.55
CA ALA A 95 4.75 4.34 1.18
C ALA A 95 4.26 2.91 1.49
N LEU A 96 4.92 1.87 0.95
CA LEU A 96 4.59 0.47 1.22
C LEU A 96 5.28 -0.08 2.47
N VAL A 97 6.21 0.68 3.06
CA VAL A 97 7.03 0.24 4.19
C VAL A 97 6.97 1.25 5.35
N PRO A 98 7.20 0.81 6.60
CA PRO A 98 7.39 1.71 7.73
C PRO A 98 8.61 2.62 7.54
N SER A 99 8.64 3.74 8.25
CA SER A 99 9.78 4.69 8.24
C SER A 99 11.11 4.04 8.65
N THR A 100 11.04 2.94 9.41
CA THR A 100 12.17 2.08 9.71
C THR A 100 11.70 0.64 9.81
N PHE A 101 12.33 -0.27 9.07
CA PHE A 101 11.91 -1.67 8.99
C PHE A 101 13.11 -2.60 8.75
N SER A 102 12.86 -3.91 8.86
CA SER A 102 13.80 -4.95 8.42
C SER A 102 13.26 -5.61 7.15
N LEU A 103 14.12 -6.08 6.24
CA LEU A 103 13.70 -6.61 4.94
C LEU A 103 12.64 -7.73 5.03
N ASP A 104 12.67 -8.53 6.11
CA ASP A 104 11.70 -9.61 6.32
C ASP A 104 10.26 -9.11 6.53
N TYR A 105 10.07 -7.84 6.88
CA TYR A 105 8.74 -7.20 6.91
C TYR A 105 7.99 -7.37 5.58
N LEU A 106 8.71 -7.33 4.46
CA LEU A 106 8.12 -7.48 3.13
C LEU A 106 7.66 -8.91 2.84
N GLY A 107 8.08 -9.92 3.63
CA GLY A 107 7.55 -11.27 3.56
C GLY A 107 6.22 -11.45 4.29
N THR A 108 5.61 -10.37 4.79
CA THR A 108 4.24 -10.40 5.34
C THR A 108 3.25 -10.68 4.21
N TYR A 109 2.63 -11.86 4.24
CA TYR A 109 1.64 -12.28 3.24
C TYR A 109 0.50 -11.26 3.12
N ASN A 110 0.12 -10.91 1.87
CA ASN A 110 -0.92 -9.94 1.52
C ASN A 110 -0.64 -8.46 1.90
N LEU A 111 0.58 -8.11 2.27
CA LEU A 111 1.00 -6.70 2.36
C LEU A 111 1.55 -6.19 1.02
N VAL A 112 2.66 -6.80 0.59
CA VAL A 112 3.27 -6.66 -0.74
C VAL A 112 3.52 -8.04 -1.33
N GLU A 113 3.99 -8.99 -0.52
CA GLU A 113 4.13 -10.40 -0.90
C GLU A 113 2.78 -11.00 -1.28
N HIS A 114 2.82 -11.83 -2.33
CA HIS A 114 1.65 -12.46 -2.92
C HIS A 114 1.98 -13.74 -3.70
N ASP A 115 0.95 -14.57 -3.91
CA ASP A 115 1.03 -15.74 -4.78
C ASP A 115 1.30 -15.39 -6.25
N ALA A 116 1.67 -16.39 -7.05
CA ALA A 116 2.02 -16.21 -8.46
C ALA A 116 3.14 -15.18 -8.67
N SER A 117 4.11 -15.17 -7.75
CA SER A 117 5.37 -14.45 -7.85
C SER A 117 6.20 -14.93 -9.04
N LEU A 118 7.04 -14.07 -9.63
CA LEU A 118 7.82 -14.43 -10.82
C LEU A 118 8.82 -15.57 -10.55
N VAL A 119 9.50 -15.53 -9.40
CA VAL A 119 10.60 -16.45 -9.07
C VAL A 119 10.53 -17.01 -7.64
N HIS A 120 9.44 -16.78 -6.92
CA HIS A 120 9.21 -17.33 -5.57
C HIS A 120 8.04 -18.31 -5.59
N THR A 121 8.15 -19.32 -4.74
CA THR A 121 7.10 -20.31 -4.50
C THR A 121 5.96 -19.66 -3.71
N ASP A 122 4.71 -19.96 -4.07
CA ASP A 122 3.53 -19.44 -3.36
C ASP A 122 3.55 -19.86 -1.88
N ALA A 123 3.07 -18.98 -0.98
CA ALA A 123 3.18 -19.17 0.46
C ALA A 123 2.54 -20.46 0.99
N TYR A 124 1.49 -20.95 0.30
CA TYR A 124 0.84 -22.22 0.60
C TYR A 124 1.81 -23.42 0.71
N PHE A 125 2.90 -23.41 -0.06
CA PHE A 125 3.87 -24.51 -0.05
C PHE A 125 4.92 -24.42 1.06
N GLY A 126 4.90 -23.36 1.88
CA GLY A 126 5.67 -23.25 3.11
C GLY A 126 7.18 -23.01 2.94
N GLU A 127 7.61 -22.56 1.76
CA GLU A 127 8.99 -22.12 1.53
C GLU A 127 9.23 -20.74 2.16
N ASP A 128 10.48 -20.45 2.52
CA ASP A 128 10.85 -19.11 2.99
C ASP A 128 10.60 -18.06 1.88
N PRO A 129 9.94 -16.92 2.16
CA PRO A 129 9.66 -15.89 1.15
C PRO A 129 10.90 -15.33 0.45
N ALA A 130 12.08 -15.37 1.08
CA ALA A 130 13.34 -14.94 0.45
C ALA A 130 14.00 -16.03 -0.40
N SER A 131 13.50 -17.27 -0.37
CA SER A 131 14.05 -18.36 -1.18
C SER A 131 13.67 -18.18 -2.65
N VAL A 132 14.69 -18.10 -3.50
CA VAL A 132 14.51 -18.07 -4.96
C VAL A 132 14.30 -19.48 -5.48
N ASN A 133 13.29 -19.65 -6.34
CA ASN A 133 13.03 -20.90 -7.05
C ASN A 133 13.77 -20.90 -8.40
N GLU A 134 14.92 -21.58 -8.47
CA GLU A 134 15.75 -21.65 -9.67
C GLU A 134 15.03 -22.21 -10.90
N THR A 135 14.05 -23.11 -10.72
CA THR A 135 13.26 -23.61 -11.84
C THR A 135 12.36 -22.51 -12.43
N MET A 136 11.85 -21.60 -11.61
CA MET A 136 11.08 -20.45 -12.06
C MET A 136 11.97 -19.39 -12.72
N VAL A 137 13.19 -19.18 -12.21
CA VAL A 137 14.19 -18.33 -12.86
C VAL A 137 14.53 -18.87 -14.25
N ASP A 138 14.81 -20.17 -14.36
CA ASP A 138 15.14 -20.81 -15.64
C ASP A 138 13.95 -20.78 -16.61
N ASP A 139 12.71 -20.94 -16.14
CA ASP A 139 11.52 -20.74 -16.98
C ASP A 139 11.38 -19.29 -17.46
N LEU A 140 11.62 -18.29 -16.61
CA LEU A 140 11.55 -16.88 -16.98
C LEU A 140 12.61 -16.54 -18.05
N LEU A 141 13.87 -16.89 -17.78
CA LEU A 141 14.99 -16.54 -18.65
C LEU A 141 15.03 -17.38 -19.93
N GLY A 142 14.60 -18.65 -19.85
CA GLY A 142 14.49 -19.56 -20.99
C GLY A 142 13.43 -19.14 -22.02
N ARG A 143 12.55 -18.18 -21.68
CA ARG A 143 11.59 -17.61 -22.63
C ARG A 143 12.21 -16.62 -23.62
N SER A 144 13.46 -16.18 -23.40
CA SER A 144 14.17 -15.25 -24.27
C SER A 144 14.14 -15.73 -25.73
N ILE A 145 13.44 -14.99 -26.59
CA ILE A 145 13.29 -15.36 -28.01
C ILE A 145 14.60 -15.19 -28.77
N ASP A 146 15.38 -14.16 -28.43
CA ASP A 146 16.66 -13.84 -29.05
C ASP A 146 17.87 -14.49 -28.34
N GLY A 147 17.63 -15.15 -27.21
CA GLY A 147 18.64 -15.76 -26.34
C GLY A 147 19.51 -14.74 -25.60
N LYS A 148 19.15 -13.45 -25.60
CA LYS A 148 19.95 -12.35 -25.05
C LYS A 148 19.17 -11.49 -24.08
N THR A 149 17.89 -11.27 -24.33
CA THR A 149 17.05 -10.37 -23.54
C THR A 149 15.71 -11.02 -23.20
N VAL A 150 15.12 -10.59 -22.09
CA VAL A 150 13.72 -10.87 -21.74
C VAL A 150 12.99 -9.54 -21.63
N GLY A 151 11.92 -9.37 -22.40
CA GLY A 151 11.16 -8.14 -22.46
C GLY A 151 9.69 -8.35 -22.15
N VAL A 152 8.87 -7.38 -22.54
CA VAL A 152 7.42 -7.37 -22.27
C VAL A 152 6.75 -8.69 -22.69
N THR A 153 7.07 -9.24 -23.85
CA THR A 153 6.42 -10.45 -24.36
C THR A 153 6.70 -11.67 -23.49
N GLU A 154 7.98 -11.90 -23.19
CA GLU A 154 8.45 -13.06 -22.43
C GLU A 154 7.99 -12.98 -20.97
N VAL A 155 8.12 -11.80 -20.35
CA VAL A 155 7.72 -11.56 -18.96
C VAL A 155 6.21 -11.65 -18.81
N ALA A 156 5.41 -11.13 -19.75
CA ALA A 156 3.96 -11.28 -19.73
C ALA A 156 3.54 -12.76 -19.83
N ALA A 157 4.22 -13.55 -20.66
CA ALA A 157 3.96 -14.98 -20.76
C ALA A 157 4.31 -15.72 -19.45
N ALA A 158 5.43 -15.36 -18.80
CA ALA A 158 5.77 -15.89 -17.49
C ALA A 158 4.72 -15.53 -16.44
N ARG A 159 4.30 -14.25 -16.35
CA ARG A 159 3.25 -13.79 -15.43
C ARG A 159 1.93 -14.55 -15.62
N ALA A 160 1.49 -14.72 -16.87
CA ALA A 160 0.28 -15.47 -17.19
C ALA A 160 0.40 -16.93 -16.74
N ASN A 161 1.54 -17.57 -17.01
CA ASN A 161 1.78 -18.97 -16.64
C ASN A 161 1.88 -19.14 -15.12
N ARG A 162 2.47 -18.20 -14.39
CA ARG A 162 2.52 -18.22 -12.93
C ARG A 162 1.12 -18.15 -12.32
N LEU A 163 0.26 -17.28 -12.83
CA LEU A 163 -1.14 -17.20 -12.40
C LEU A 163 -1.91 -18.50 -12.69
N ALA A 164 -1.76 -19.05 -13.89
CA ALA A 164 -2.38 -20.32 -14.26
C ALA A 164 -1.90 -21.48 -13.37
N ASN A 165 -0.60 -21.50 -13.05
CA ASN A 165 0.00 -22.51 -12.18
C ASN A 165 -0.51 -22.40 -10.73
N CYS A 166 -0.60 -21.19 -10.19
CA CYS A 166 -1.20 -20.90 -8.88
C CYS A 166 -2.65 -21.42 -8.84
N MET A 167 -3.50 -20.99 -9.78
CA MET A 167 -4.91 -21.41 -9.83
C MET A 167 -5.10 -22.93 -9.99
N ALA A 168 -4.13 -23.62 -10.61
CA ALA A 168 -4.21 -25.05 -10.85
C ALA A 168 -3.70 -25.89 -9.67
N ASN A 169 -2.71 -25.40 -8.91
CA ASN A 169 -1.94 -26.24 -7.97
C ASN A 169 -1.93 -25.71 -6.53
N ASN A 170 -2.23 -24.43 -6.31
CA ASN A 170 -2.35 -23.84 -4.99
C ASN A 170 -3.86 -23.73 -4.64
N PRO A 171 -4.40 -24.55 -3.71
CA PRO A 171 -5.81 -24.50 -3.33
C PRO A 171 -6.20 -23.21 -2.59
N GLU A 172 -5.21 -22.45 -2.11
CA GLU A 172 -5.38 -21.16 -1.44
C GLU A 172 -4.99 -19.97 -2.34
N CYS A 173 -4.76 -20.22 -3.64
CA CYS A 173 -4.32 -19.21 -4.60
C CYS A 173 -5.17 -17.93 -4.52
N THR A 174 -4.58 -16.83 -4.07
CA THR A 174 -5.20 -15.51 -4.08
C THR A 174 -4.57 -14.62 -5.13
N PHE A 175 -5.38 -14.12 -6.07
CA PHE A 175 -4.91 -13.20 -7.10
C PHE A 175 -5.96 -12.14 -7.42
N SER A 176 -6.07 -11.18 -6.51
CA SER A 176 -7.04 -10.10 -6.59
C SER A 176 -6.67 -9.05 -7.63
N ALA A 177 -7.57 -8.09 -7.89
CA ALA A 177 -7.26 -6.96 -8.76
C ALA A 177 -6.13 -6.06 -8.22
N SER A 178 -5.94 -5.99 -6.90
CA SER A 178 -4.80 -5.29 -6.28
C SER A 178 -3.51 -6.09 -6.45
N THR A 179 -3.55 -7.40 -6.21
CA THR A 179 -2.42 -8.31 -6.44
C THR A 179 -1.95 -8.25 -7.89
N LEU A 180 -2.88 -8.25 -8.85
CA LEU A 180 -2.56 -8.10 -10.27
C LEU A 180 -1.78 -6.81 -10.54
N LYS A 181 -2.17 -5.68 -9.92
CA LYS A 181 -1.45 -4.42 -10.13
C LYS A 181 -0.03 -4.48 -9.57
N ILE A 182 0.14 -4.93 -8.33
CA ILE A 182 1.45 -5.05 -7.68
C ILE A 182 2.37 -5.92 -8.54
N ALA A 183 1.90 -7.10 -8.90
CA ALA A 183 2.72 -8.08 -9.58
C ALA A 183 3.14 -7.68 -11.01
N TYR A 184 2.34 -6.85 -11.68
CA TYR A 184 2.70 -6.29 -12.99
C TYR A 184 3.51 -4.97 -12.87
N ILE A 185 3.39 -4.22 -11.78
CA ILE A 185 4.30 -3.11 -11.45
C ILE A 185 5.70 -3.66 -11.18
N GLU A 186 5.83 -4.72 -10.38
CA GLU A 186 7.09 -5.42 -10.13
C GLU A 186 7.75 -5.89 -11.43
N ALA A 187 6.99 -6.53 -12.31
CA ALA A 187 7.47 -6.95 -13.63
C ALA A 187 7.94 -5.77 -14.50
N SER A 188 7.30 -4.61 -14.36
CA SER A 188 7.69 -3.39 -15.06
C SER A 188 8.99 -2.82 -14.49
N ILE A 189 9.15 -2.80 -13.16
CA ILE A 189 10.37 -2.38 -12.48
C ILE A 189 11.52 -3.35 -12.79
N PHE A 190 11.27 -4.65 -12.88
CA PHE A 190 12.25 -5.64 -13.36
C PHE A 190 12.77 -5.29 -14.75
N ILE A 191 11.87 -5.04 -15.71
CA ILE A 191 12.25 -4.70 -17.09
C ILE A 191 13.00 -3.36 -17.14
N LEU A 192 12.47 -2.32 -16.50
CA LEU A 192 12.97 -0.96 -16.63
C LEU A 192 14.21 -0.74 -15.77
N GLY A 193 14.12 -1.14 -14.51
CA GLY A 193 15.14 -0.95 -13.48
C GLY A 193 16.39 -1.75 -13.76
N PHE A 194 16.27 -3.01 -14.20
CA PHE A 194 17.44 -3.84 -14.49
C PHE A 194 17.90 -3.76 -15.95
N GLY A 195 17.06 -3.24 -16.84
CA GLY A 195 17.31 -3.15 -18.29
C GLY A 195 17.78 -1.78 -18.81
N ASP A 196 18.32 -0.91 -17.94
CA ASP A 196 18.77 0.46 -18.32
C ASP A 196 17.63 1.34 -18.90
N ASN A 197 16.37 0.93 -18.78
CA ASN A 197 15.21 1.52 -19.47
C ASN A 197 15.38 1.58 -21.00
N VAL A 198 16.08 0.61 -21.59
CA VAL A 198 16.30 0.54 -23.04
C VAL A 198 15.51 -0.63 -23.62
N ASN A 199 14.72 -0.37 -24.68
CA ASN A 199 13.94 -1.36 -25.42
C ASN A 199 12.91 -2.16 -24.59
N GLU A 200 12.59 -1.73 -23.36
CA GLU A 200 11.66 -2.43 -22.46
C GLU A 200 12.03 -3.92 -22.30
N SER A 201 13.33 -4.16 -22.12
CA SER A 201 13.91 -5.49 -21.93
C SER A 201 15.11 -5.45 -21.01
N VAL A 202 15.41 -6.56 -20.35
CA VAL A 202 16.63 -6.76 -19.56
C VAL A 202 17.48 -7.88 -20.16
N GLY A 203 18.79 -7.72 -20.15
CA GLY A 203 19.72 -8.76 -20.59
C GLY A 203 19.63 -10.00 -19.71
N VAL A 204 19.67 -11.20 -20.30
CA VAL A 204 19.50 -12.47 -19.58
C VAL A 204 20.49 -12.64 -18.43
N ASP A 205 21.75 -12.23 -18.62
CA ASP A 205 22.79 -12.32 -17.60
C ASP A 205 22.52 -11.36 -16.43
N VAL A 206 22.12 -10.11 -16.74
CA VAL A 206 21.71 -9.12 -15.73
C VAL A 206 20.48 -9.59 -14.97
N ALA A 207 19.48 -10.12 -15.68
CA ALA A 207 18.28 -10.66 -15.08
C ALA A 207 18.59 -11.86 -14.17
N ARG A 208 19.52 -12.75 -14.57
CA ARG A 208 19.96 -13.86 -13.70
C ARG A 208 20.66 -13.36 -12.45
N ALA A 209 21.56 -12.38 -12.58
CA ALA A 209 22.27 -11.80 -11.45
C ALA A 209 21.30 -11.19 -10.42
N PHE A 210 20.26 -10.46 -10.86
CA PHE A 210 19.28 -9.93 -9.92
C PHE A 210 18.30 -10.98 -9.39
N MET A 211 17.71 -11.79 -10.27
CA MET A 211 16.57 -12.66 -9.90
C MET A 211 16.99 -13.95 -9.21
N SER A 212 18.21 -14.45 -9.46
CA SER A 212 18.76 -15.65 -8.81
C SER A 212 19.83 -15.29 -7.80
N GLU A 213 20.85 -14.53 -8.21
CA GLU A 213 22.02 -14.27 -7.38
C GLU A 213 21.81 -13.11 -6.39
N GLU A 214 20.75 -12.31 -6.58
CA GLU A 214 20.50 -11.07 -5.84
C GLU A 214 21.77 -10.20 -5.77
N ARG A 215 22.37 -10.01 -6.94
CA ARG A 215 23.63 -9.31 -7.16
C ARG A 215 23.43 -8.20 -8.19
N ILE A 216 24.08 -7.07 -7.97
CA ILE A 216 24.24 -6.01 -8.97
C ILE A 216 25.49 -6.38 -9.78
N PRO A 217 25.37 -6.84 -11.03
CA PRO A 217 26.51 -7.28 -11.82
C PRO A 217 27.30 -6.09 -12.40
N GLU A 218 28.54 -6.33 -12.83
CA GLU A 218 29.40 -5.26 -13.40
C GLU A 218 28.84 -4.71 -14.71
N GLU A 219 28.15 -5.55 -15.49
CA GLU A 219 27.46 -5.20 -16.72
C GLU A 219 26.12 -4.48 -16.51
N TYR A 220 25.67 -4.30 -15.27
CA TYR A 220 24.47 -3.51 -14.98
C TYR A 220 24.72 -2.04 -15.28
N VAL A 221 23.88 -1.48 -16.15
CA VAL A 221 23.90 -0.07 -16.51
C VAL A 221 22.66 0.58 -15.89
N VAL A 222 22.91 1.55 -15.00
CA VAL A 222 21.85 2.38 -14.44
C VAL A 222 21.20 3.18 -15.57
N SER A 223 19.86 3.24 -15.56
CA SER A 223 19.12 3.97 -16.59
C SER A 223 19.69 5.37 -16.82
N SER A 224 19.95 5.75 -18.06
CA SER A 224 20.33 7.15 -18.40
C SER A 224 19.20 8.17 -18.16
N THR A 225 17.96 7.71 -17.98
CA THR A 225 16.77 8.54 -17.71
C THR A 225 16.07 8.06 -16.45
N ALA A 226 15.65 8.99 -15.59
CA ALA A 226 14.93 8.60 -14.39
C ALA A 226 13.65 7.80 -14.73
N ILE A 227 13.49 6.64 -14.10
CA ILE A 227 12.37 5.73 -14.31
C ILE A 227 11.18 6.28 -13.53
N SER A 228 10.29 6.95 -14.25
CA SER A 228 9.08 7.52 -13.66
C SER A 228 8.01 6.48 -13.40
N PHE A 229 7.13 6.77 -12.44
CA PHE A 229 5.95 5.93 -12.20
C PHE A 229 5.02 5.85 -13.44
N ALA A 230 4.99 6.90 -14.28
CA ALA A 230 4.27 6.89 -15.54
C ALA A 230 4.88 5.89 -16.55
N THR A 231 6.21 5.80 -16.61
CA THR A 231 6.92 4.81 -17.43
C THR A 231 6.63 3.39 -16.95
N VAL A 232 6.74 3.16 -15.64
CA VAL A 232 6.38 1.88 -14.99
C VAL A 232 4.94 1.48 -15.32
N THR A 233 4.00 2.41 -15.17
CA THR A 233 2.57 2.19 -15.48
C THR A 233 2.35 1.87 -16.96
N THR A 234 3.09 2.51 -17.86
CA THR A 234 3.01 2.24 -19.30
C THR A 234 3.43 0.82 -19.63
N VAL A 235 4.56 0.35 -19.08
CA VAL A 235 5.03 -1.02 -19.27
C VAL A 235 4.10 -2.03 -18.60
N MET A 236 3.53 -1.70 -17.45
CA MET A 236 2.53 -2.54 -16.77
C MET A 236 1.33 -2.81 -17.69
N TYR A 237 0.80 -1.80 -18.36
CA TYR A 237 -0.30 -1.99 -19.30
C TYR A 237 0.09 -2.80 -20.54
N LYS A 238 1.32 -2.64 -21.05
CA LYS A 238 1.84 -3.46 -22.15
C LYS A 238 1.96 -4.92 -21.74
N LEU A 239 2.47 -5.20 -20.55
CA LEU A 239 2.55 -6.55 -19.98
C LEU A 239 1.16 -7.18 -19.83
N ILE A 240 0.19 -6.45 -19.26
CA ILE A 240 -1.19 -6.93 -19.11
C ILE A 240 -1.80 -7.25 -20.48
N ALA A 241 -1.63 -6.35 -21.46
CA ALA A 241 -2.13 -6.58 -22.81
C ALA A 241 -1.50 -7.83 -23.45
N ALA A 242 -0.18 -7.97 -23.38
CA ALA A 242 0.54 -9.14 -23.91
C ALA A 242 0.10 -10.45 -23.24
N ALA A 243 -0.16 -10.44 -21.92
CA ALA A 243 -0.64 -11.61 -21.19
C ALA A 243 -2.04 -12.06 -21.64
N THR A 244 -2.92 -11.13 -22.06
CA THR A 244 -4.29 -11.45 -22.50
C THR A 244 -4.40 -12.02 -23.92
N VAL A 245 -3.35 -11.91 -24.75
CA VAL A 245 -3.32 -12.42 -26.13
C VAL A 245 -2.91 -13.91 -26.18
N LEU A 246 -2.39 -14.46 -25.08
CA LEU A 246 -1.99 -15.87 -24.99
C LEU A 246 -3.22 -16.78 -24.80
N PRO A 247 -3.29 -17.93 -25.50
CA PRO A 247 -4.41 -18.85 -25.37
C PRO A 247 -4.40 -19.50 -23.97
N MET A 248 -5.19 -18.96 -23.05
CA MET A 248 -5.46 -19.57 -21.75
C MET A 248 -6.95 -19.84 -21.57
N PRO A 249 -7.32 -20.89 -20.81
CA PRO A 249 -8.70 -21.17 -20.44
C PRO A 249 -9.12 -20.22 -19.30
N MET A 250 -9.18 -18.91 -19.56
CA MET A 250 -9.77 -17.96 -18.63
C MET A 250 -11.26 -17.79 -18.93
N LYS A 251 -12.11 -18.04 -17.92
CA LYS A 251 -13.48 -17.52 -17.93
C LYS A 251 -13.40 -15.99 -18.04
N LYS A 252 -13.82 -15.50 -19.20
CA LYS A 252 -13.91 -14.10 -19.67
C LYS A 252 -13.88 -13.02 -18.56
N TYR A 253 -12.77 -12.30 -18.50
CA TYR A 253 -12.77 -10.88 -18.14
C TYR A 253 -12.12 -10.11 -19.30
N THR A 254 -12.94 -9.37 -20.04
CA THR A 254 -12.50 -8.51 -21.14
C THR A 254 -12.19 -7.12 -20.56
N LEU A 255 -10.92 -6.71 -20.54
CA LEU A 255 -10.55 -5.31 -20.35
C LEU A 255 -10.38 -4.67 -21.74
N ALA A 256 -11.10 -3.58 -21.98
CA ALA A 256 -10.99 -2.81 -23.21
C ALA A 256 -9.63 -2.08 -23.24
N ALA A 257 -8.74 -2.53 -24.13
CA ALA A 257 -7.53 -1.81 -24.50
C ALA A 257 -7.89 -0.74 -25.54
N ASN A 258 -7.59 0.53 -25.25
CA ASN A 258 -7.19 1.56 -26.22
C ASN A 258 -7.02 2.92 -25.50
N THR A 259 -5.77 3.34 -25.31
CA THR A 259 -5.22 4.69 -25.56
C THR A 259 -3.81 4.75 -24.93
N CYS A 260 -2.79 4.99 -25.75
CA CYS A 260 -1.48 5.46 -25.27
C CYS A 260 -1.68 6.83 -24.61
N VAL A 261 -1.15 7.07 -23.41
CA VAL A 261 -1.38 8.31 -22.65
C VAL A 261 -0.05 9.04 -22.44
N GLU A 262 -0.01 10.30 -22.87
CA GLU A 262 0.79 11.35 -22.24
C GLU A 262 0.64 11.26 -20.71
N ALA A 263 1.64 11.68 -19.93
CA ALA A 263 1.63 11.63 -18.46
C ALA A 263 0.22 11.96 -17.92
N LEU A 264 -0.46 10.95 -17.36
CA LEU A 264 -1.87 11.02 -17.00
C LEU A 264 -2.07 12.13 -15.97
N ASP A 265 -2.48 13.32 -16.42
CA ASP A 265 -2.92 14.36 -15.51
C ASP A 265 -4.20 13.86 -14.85
N VAL A 266 -4.08 13.45 -13.59
CA VAL A 266 -5.20 12.88 -12.86
C VAL A 266 -6.38 13.84 -12.79
N ASN A 267 -6.17 15.16 -12.93
CA ASN A 267 -7.24 16.16 -13.00
C ASN A 267 -8.07 16.06 -14.28
N LEU A 268 -7.57 15.41 -15.33
CA LEU A 268 -8.28 15.15 -16.58
C LEU A 268 -9.04 13.82 -16.58
N LEU A 269 -8.91 13.02 -15.51
CA LEU A 269 -9.70 11.79 -15.38
C LEU A 269 -11.19 12.13 -15.33
N PRO A 270 -12.04 11.45 -16.14
CA PRO A 270 -13.48 11.68 -16.12
C PRO A 270 -14.04 11.59 -14.70
N GLU A 271 -14.99 12.45 -14.36
CA GLU A 271 -15.73 12.39 -13.11
C GLU A 271 -16.30 10.98 -12.89
N GLY A 272 -16.23 10.49 -11.65
CA GLY A 272 -16.55 9.11 -11.28
C GLY A 272 -15.36 8.15 -11.37
N THR A 273 -14.30 8.47 -12.12
CA THR A 273 -13.09 7.64 -12.19
C THR A 273 -12.35 7.71 -10.85
N TYR A 274 -12.14 6.55 -10.24
CA TYR A 274 -11.47 6.42 -8.95
C TYR A 274 -9.95 6.54 -9.07
N PHE A 275 -9.38 7.46 -8.30
CA PHE A 275 -7.95 7.63 -8.07
C PHE A 275 -7.73 8.09 -6.63
N LYS A 276 -7.08 7.27 -5.81
CA LYS A 276 -6.67 7.65 -4.44
C LYS A 276 -5.17 7.93 -4.42
N PRO A 277 -4.73 9.15 -4.06
CA PRO A 277 -3.32 9.46 -3.91
C PRO A 277 -2.76 8.77 -2.66
N SER A 278 -1.47 8.45 -2.67
CA SER A 278 -0.78 7.73 -1.59
C SER A 278 0.65 8.24 -1.39
N GLY A 279 1.28 7.82 -0.28
CA GLY A 279 2.61 8.27 0.10
C GLY A 279 2.70 9.78 0.28
N ARG A 280 3.87 10.37 0.04
CA ARG A 280 4.07 11.82 0.18
C ARG A 280 3.25 12.71 -0.77
N LEU A 281 2.62 12.12 -1.78
CA LEU A 281 1.77 12.88 -2.70
C LEU A 281 0.54 13.39 -1.97
N VAL A 282 0.15 12.73 -0.87
CA VAL A 282 -0.99 13.10 -0.04
C VAL A 282 -0.57 13.43 1.38
N SER A 283 -1.18 14.45 1.96
CA SER A 283 -1.14 14.68 3.39
C SER A 283 -2.39 15.42 3.85
N GLY A 284 -2.83 15.11 5.06
CA GLY A 284 -3.90 15.78 5.79
C GLY A 284 -3.41 16.76 6.85
N VAL A 285 -2.10 16.88 7.08
CA VAL A 285 -1.55 17.88 8.00
C VAL A 285 -1.92 19.29 7.55
N VAL A 286 -2.52 20.10 8.42
CA VAL A 286 -2.97 21.46 8.08
C VAL A 286 -1.81 22.30 7.55
N GLY A 287 -1.97 22.90 6.37
CA GLY A 287 -0.96 23.80 5.79
C GLY A 287 0.25 23.09 5.17
N ASN A 288 0.14 21.78 4.92
CA ASN A 288 1.18 21.01 4.25
C ASN A 288 1.42 21.45 2.79
N THR A 289 2.43 20.87 2.12
CA THR A 289 2.84 21.22 0.74
C THR A 289 2.69 20.09 -0.29
N ALA A 290 2.23 18.90 0.11
CA ALA A 290 1.94 17.77 -0.78
C ALA A 290 1.08 18.14 -2.03
N ALA A 291 1.12 17.33 -3.09
CA ALA A 291 0.34 17.63 -4.30
C ALA A 291 -1.18 17.45 -4.09
N PHE A 292 -1.55 16.52 -3.21
CA PHE A 292 -2.93 16.19 -2.86
C PHE A 292 -3.18 16.47 -1.39
N ARG A 293 -4.25 17.21 -1.11
CA ARG A 293 -4.77 17.40 0.25
C ARG A 293 -5.87 16.37 0.47
N ARG A 294 -5.81 15.67 1.60
CA ARG A 294 -6.90 14.82 2.10
C ARG A 294 -7.16 15.19 3.55
N SER A 295 -8.20 14.61 4.12
CA SER A 295 -8.70 14.92 5.45
C SER A 295 -8.86 13.64 6.28
N PRO A 296 -9.17 13.73 7.58
CA PRO A 296 -9.67 12.57 8.34
C PRO A 296 -11.10 12.17 7.96
N CYS A 297 -11.74 12.85 7.00
CA CYS A 297 -13.11 12.56 6.57
C CYS A 297 -13.13 11.70 5.30
N PRO A 298 -13.47 10.41 5.39
CA PRO A 298 -13.50 9.52 4.22
C PRO A 298 -14.51 9.96 3.14
N ALA A 299 -15.57 10.71 3.52
CA ALA A 299 -16.61 11.17 2.60
C ALA A 299 -16.09 12.10 1.52
N VAL A 300 -15.50 13.21 1.95
CA VAL A 300 -14.99 14.21 1.03
C VAL A 300 -13.71 13.75 0.34
N ASN A 301 -12.94 12.89 0.99
CA ASN A 301 -11.80 12.22 0.35
C ASN A 301 -12.27 11.34 -0.81
N ALA A 302 -13.34 10.55 -0.63
CA ALA A 302 -13.93 9.77 -1.70
C ALA A 302 -14.47 10.64 -2.84
N LEU A 303 -15.13 11.77 -2.53
CA LEU A 303 -15.57 12.70 -3.56
C LEU A 303 -14.40 13.24 -4.39
N ALA A 304 -13.28 13.62 -3.75
CA ALA A 304 -12.06 14.05 -4.45
C ALA A 304 -11.40 12.90 -5.20
N ASN A 305 -11.36 11.68 -4.65
CA ASN A 305 -10.81 10.51 -5.30
C ASN A 305 -11.58 10.13 -6.58
N HIS A 306 -12.86 10.47 -6.65
CA HIS A 306 -13.70 10.27 -7.83
C HIS A 306 -13.83 11.51 -8.72
N GLY A 307 -13.27 12.66 -8.32
CA GLY A 307 -13.30 13.89 -9.13
C GLY A 307 -14.61 14.68 -9.05
N TYR A 308 -15.51 14.34 -8.13
CA TYR A 308 -16.69 15.18 -7.80
C TYR A 308 -16.29 16.46 -7.04
N LEU A 309 -15.10 16.43 -6.42
CA LEU A 309 -14.37 17.59 -5.94
C LEU A 309 -13.06 17.71 -6.72
N PRO A 310 -12.40 18.89 -6.73
CA PRO A 310 -11.02 19.02 -7.19
C PRO A 310 -10.15 17.86 -6.67
N ARG A 311 -9.58 17.07 -7.57
CA ARG A 311 -8.91 15.81 -7.21
C ARG A 311 -7.69 16.02 -6.31
N ASN A 312 -7.00 17.14 -6.51
CA ASN A 312 -5.92 17.60 -5.64
C ASN A 312 -6.39 17.99 -4.22
N GLY A 313 -7.70 18.04 -3.96
CA GLY A 313 -8.26 18.39 -2.65
C GLY A 313 -8.08 19.86 -2.27
N GLN A 314 -7.73 20.73 -3.21
CA GLN A 314 -7.41 22.14 -2.97
C GLN A 314 -8.47 23.07 -3.59
N ASN A 315 -8.56 24.30 -3.07
CA ASN A 315 -9.45 25.35 -3.59
C ASN A 315 -10.91 24.91 -3.73
N ILE A 316 -11.39 24.10 -2.79
CA ILE A 316 -12.76 23.60 -2.75
C ILE A 316 -13.65 24.71 -2.22
N THR A 317 -14.67 25.08 -2.99
CA THR A 317 -15.67 26.08 -2.58
C THR A 317 -16.93 25.41 -2.06
N LYS A 318 -17.69 26.11 -1.22
CA LYS A 318 -19.02 25.63 -0.79
C LYS A 318 -19.98 25.38 -1.95
N ALA A 319 -19.85 26.18 -3.02
CA ALA A 319 -20.63 26.05 -4.24
C ALA A 319 -20.32 24.76 -5.03
N VAL A 320 -19.17 24.14 -4.81
CA VAL A 320 -18.80 22.84 -5.37
C VAL A 320 -19.12 21.71 -4.38
N LEU A 321 -18.77 21.88 -3.11
CA LEU A 321 -18.99 20.86 -2.08
C LEU A 321 -20.46 20.54 -1.84
N GLY A 322 -21.32 21.56 -1.72
CA GLY A 322 -22.74 21.39 -1.44
C GLY A 322 -23.43 20.52 -2.49
N PRO A 323 -23.39 20.89 -3.78
CA PRO A 323 -23.95 20.08 -4.86
C PRO A 323 -23.36 18.68 -4.93
N ALA A 324 -22.04 18.49 -4.73
CA ALA A 324 -21.42 17.17 -4.75
C ALA A 324 -21.95 16.24 -3.64
N VAL A 325 -22.07 16.75 -2.41
CA VAL A 325 -22.61 15.98 -1.28
C VAL A 325 -24.08 15.62 -1.51
N MET A 326 -24.90 16.56 -1.99
CA MET A 326 -26.30 16.29 -2.32
C MET A 326 -26.44 15.30 -3.48
N ALA A 327 -25.63 15.44 -4.55
CA ALA A 327 -25.70 14.59 -5.72
C ALA A 327 -25.21 13.17 -5.45
N VAL A 328 -24.11 13.01 -4.71
CA VAL A 328 -23.51 11.68 -4.49
C VAL A 328 -24.13 10.97 -3.29
N TYR A 329 -24.32 11.67 -2.16
CA TYR A 329 -24.78 11.06 -0.91
C TYR A 329 -26.24 11.31 -0.58
N ASN A 330 -26.93 12.15 -1.36
CA ASN A 330 -28.35 12.47 -1.18
C ASN A 330 -28.67 13.04 0.21
N LEU A 331 -27.82 13.92 0.74
CA LEU A 331 -28.22 14.74 1.89
C LEU A 331 -29.21 15.82 1.42
N ASP A 332 -30.17 16.17 2.28
CA ASP A 332 -31.06 17.30 1.99
C ASP A 332 -30.33 18.64 2.10
N GLU A 333 -30.99 19.71 1.64
CA GLU A 333 -30.41 21.06 1.62
C GLU A 333 -30.08 21.55 3.03
N ALA A 334 -30.91 21.23 4.02
CA ALA A 334 -30.71 21.66 5.42
C ALA A 334 -29.51 20.95 6.09
N SER A 335 -29.35 19.65 5.86
CA SER A 335 -28.20 18.87 6.35
C SER A 335 -26.93 19.33 5.66
N THR A 336 -26.99 19.53 4.35
CA THR A 336 -25.87 20.05 3.56
C THR A 336 -25.46 21.44 4.05
N ALA A 337 -26.40 22.36 4.28
CA ALA A 337 -26.12 23.67 4.83
C ALA A 337 -25.47 23.62 6.23
N THR A 338 -25.86 22.65 7.06
CA THR A 338 -25.24 22.43 8.37
C THR A 338 -23.77 22.00 8.23
N LEU A 339 -23.46 21.09 7.30
CA LEU A 339 -22.07 20.69 7.02
C LEU A 339 -21.24 21.84 6.42
N LEU A 340 -21.82 22.60 5.48
CA LEU A 340 -21.16 23.74 4.86
C LEU A 340 -20.86 24.86 5.86
N ALA A 341 -21.59 24.97 6.96
CA ALA A 341 -21.32 25.96 8.00
C ALA A 341 -20.02 25.68 8.78
N LEU A 342 -19.50 24.45 8.73
CA LEU A 342 -18.28 24.06 9.44
C LEU A 342 -16.99 24.45 8.69
N VAL A 343 -17.10 24.80 7.41
CA VAL A 343 -15.94 25.07 6.55
C VAL A 343 -15.92 26.53 6.06
N PRO A 344 -14.73 27.08 5.73
CA PRO A 344 -14.60 28.36 5.04
C PRO A 344 -15.25 28.34 3.66
N ASP A 345 -15.48 29.52 3.07
CA ASP A 345 -16.08 29.63 1.74
C ASP A 345 -15.22 28.98 0.64
N THR A 346 -13.90 28.98 0.83
CA THR A 346 -12.92 28.24 0.03
C THR A 346 -11.87 27.65 0.95
N PHE A 347 -11.58 26.37 0.80
CA PHE A 347 -10.64 25.65 1.67
C PHE A 347 -9.98 24.48 0.92
N SER A 348 -8.99 23.87 1.55
CA SER A 348 -8.40 22.61 1.11
C SER A 348 -8.78 21.51 2.10
N LEU A 349 -8.87 20.25 1.67
CA LEU A 349 -9.40 19.16 2.51
C LEU A 349 -8.65 19.01 3.85
N ASP A 350 -7.35 19.30 3.88
CA ASP A 350 -6.54 19.29 5.11
C ASP A 350 -7.04 20.27 6.18
N TYR A 351 -7.80 21.31 5.84
CA TYR A 351 -8.45 22.19 6.83
C TYR A 351 -9.32 21.40 7.81
N LEU A 352 -9.98 20.33 7.35
CA LEU A 352 -10.83 19.50 8.19
C LEU A 352 -10.04 18.78 9.30
N ALA A 353 -8.72 18.67 9.15
CA ALA A 353 -7.82 18.13 10.16
C ALA A 353 -7.41 19.15 11.24
N THR A 354 -8.01 20.35 11.26
CA THR A 354 -7.76 21.31 12.35
C THR A 354 -8.35 20.76 13.64
N HIS A 355 -7.48 20.32 14.54
CA HIS A 355 -7.86 19.67 15.79
C HIS A 355 -8.80 20.55 16.63
N ASN A 356 -9.82 19.92 17.18
CA ASN A 356 -10.88 20.53 17.99
C ASN A 356 -11.77 21.57 17.27
N VAL A 357 -11.71 21.66 15.94
CA VAL A 357 -12.69 22.40 15.12
C VAL A 357 -13.72 21.43 14.53
N ILE A 358 -13.24 20.41 13.82
CA ILE A 358 -14.04 19.30 13.28
C ILE A 358 -13.37 17.99 13.67
N GLU A 359 -12.08 17.85 13.33
CA GLU A 359 -11.26 16.73 13.78
C GLU A 359 -11.19 16.68 15.31
N HIS A 360 -11.21 15.45 15.83
CA HIS A 360 -11.28 15.17 17.25
C HIS A 360 -10.65 13.81 17.59
N ASP A 361 -10.17 13.69 18.82
CA ASP A 361 -9.71 12.41 19.38
C ASP A 361 -10.83 11.36 19.40
N ALA A 362 -10.46 10.10 19.64
CA ALA A 362 -11.36 8.97 19.63
C ALA A 362 -12.11 8.84 18.29
N SER A 363 -11.43 9.11 17.17
CA SER A 363 -11.92 8.80 15.82
C SER A 363 -12.12 7.29 15.66
N LEU A 364 -13.04 6.90 14.77
CA LEU A 364 -13.33 5.49 14.50
C LEU A 364 -12.17 4.76 13.80
N ILE A 365 -11.39 5.47 12.98
CA ILE A 365 -10.38 4.86 12.09
C ILE A 365 -9.10 5.70 11.93
N HIS A 366 -8.93 6.75 12.74
CA HIS A 366 -7.74 7.60 12.74
C HIS A 366 -7.19 7.71 14.17
N ASP A 367 -5.88 7.89 14.25
CA ASP A 367 -5.19 8.13 15.52
C ASP A 367 -5.56 9.49 16.12
N ASP A 368 -5.50 9.59 17.44
CA ASP A 368 -5.59 10.85 18.16
C ASP A 368 -4.42 11.79 17.79
N GLU A 369 -4.64 13.11 17.76
CA GLU A 369 -3.63 14.10 17.35
C GLU A 369 -2.32 13.95 18.15
N TYR A 370 -2.44 13.57 19.42
CA TYR A 370 -1.32 13.35 20.34
C TYR A 370 -0.22 12.43 19.78
N PHE A 371 -0.58 11.43 18.97
CA PHE A 371 0.39 10.47 18.42
C PHE A 371 1.10 10.98 17.15
N GLY A 372 0.72 12.16 16.63
CA GLY A 372 1.45 12.86 15.57
C GLY A 372 1.38 12.20 14.18
N GLY A 373 0.40 11.31 13.97
CA GLY A 373 0.14 10.70 12.66
C GLY A 373 -0.42 11.71 11.66
N ASP A 374 -0.26 11.42 10.36
CA ASP A 374 -0.91 12.21 9.32
C ASP A 374 -2.44 12.01 9.36
N PRO A 375 -3.26 13.07 9.54
CA PRO A 375 -4.71 12.95 9.61
C PRO A 375 -5.40 12.36 8.38
N ALA A 376 -4.74 12.33 7.21
CA ALA A 376 -5.25 11.67 6.01
C ALA A 376 -5.02 10.14 6.02
N LYS A 377 -4.16 9.64 6.91
CA LYS A 377 -3.82 8.22 6.96
C LYS A 377 -4.86 7.46 7.79
N VAL A 378 -5.46 6.44 7.20
CA VAL A 378 -6.31 5.49 7.91
C VAL A 378 -5.44 4.60 8.80
N ASP A 379 -5.78 4.50 10.08
CA ASP A 379 -5.22 3.47 10.95
C ASP A 379 -5.91 2.13 10.65
N TYR A 380 -5.16 1.21 10.05
CA TYR A 380 -5.70 -0.09 9.64
C TYR A 380 -6.08 -0.98 10.81
N LYS A 381 -5.50 -0.80 12.00
CA LYS A 381 -5.83 -1.57 13.19
C LYS A 381 -7.17 -1.12 13.76
N LEU A 382 -7.41 0.19 13.84
CA LEU A 382 -8.70 0.77 14.23
C LEU A 382 -9.79 0.42 13.21
N ALA A 383 -9.48 0.49 11.91
CA ALA A 383 -10.40 0.06 10.87
C ALA A 383 -10.74 -1.43 10.94
N SER A 384 -9.76 -2.31 11.24
CA SER A 384 -9.99 -3.74 11.45
C SER A 384 -10.88 -3.99 12.66
N ASP A 385 -10.56 -3.39 13.83
CA ASP A 385 -11.38 -3.53 15.05
C ASP A 385 -12.83 -3.10 14.80
N LEU A 386 -13.04 -2.01 14.05
CA LEU A 386 -14.39 -1.57 13.71
C LEU A 386 -15.12 -2.59 12.82
N LEU A 387 -14.49 -3.08 11.76
CA LEU A 387 -15.10 -4.01 10.81
C LEU A 387 -15.38 -5.38 11.43
N GLU A 388 -14.48 -5.87 12.28
CA GLU A 388 -14.60 -7.14 13.01
C GLU A 388 -15.88 -7.22 13.85
N ARG A 389 -16.34 -6.07 14.39
CA ARG A 389 -17.60 -5.99 15.15
C ARG A 389 -18.82 -6.41 14.34
N GLY A 390 -18.78 -6.25 13.03
CA GLY A 390 -19.87 -6.60 12.13
C GLY A 390 -19.74 -7.97 11.47
N GLU A 391 -18.66 -8.72 11.68
CA GLU A 391 -18.38 -9.97 10.94
C GLU A 391 -19.49 -11.01 11.09
N ALA A 392 -19.98 -11.22 12.31
CA ALA A 392 -21.02 -12.19 12.60
C ALA A 392 -22.35 -11.88 11.89
N SER A 393 -22.63 -10.60 11.63
CA SER A 393 -23.89 -10.15 11.00
C SER A 393 -23.72 -9.73 9.53
N GLY A 394 -22.48 -9.64 9.05
CA GLY A 394 -22.10 -9.13 7.73
C GLY A 394 -22.25 -7.61 7.57
N LYS A 395 -22.49 -6.87 8.65
CA LYS A 395 -22.78 -5.42 8.60
C LYS A 395 -22.45 -4.70 9.91
N LEU A 396 -22.23 -3.39 9.83
CA LEU A 396 -22.21 -2.50 10.98
C LEU A 396 -23.59 -1.86 11.16
N GLY A 397 -24.13 -1.91 12.36
CA GLY A 397 -25.36 -1.23 12.74
C GLY A 397 -25.19 -0.35 13.97
N VAL A 398 -26.31 0.07 14.54
CA VAL A 398 -26.36 0.92 15.74
C VAL A 398 -25.58 0.32 16.91
N THR A 399 -25.75 -0.98 17.17
CA THR A 399 -25.10 -1.67 18.29
C THR A 399 -23.59 -1.76 18.11
N GLU A 400 -23.13 -2.11 16.91
CA GLU A 400 -21.70 -2.25 16.60
C GLU A 400 -21.00 -0.89 16.68
N LEU A 401 -21.60 0.17 16.12
CA LEU A 401 -21.05 1.53 16.22
C LEU A 401 -21.08 2.06 17.65
N ALA A 402 -22.12 1.78 18.43
CA ALA A 402 -22.14 2.15 19.84
C ALA A 402 -20.98 1.49 20.61
N ALA A 403 -20.79 0.19 20.43
CA ALA A 403 -19.68 -0.55 21.04
C ALA A 403 -18.32 0.02 20.61
N ALA A 404 -18.14 0.34 19.32
CA ALA A 404 -16.93 0.96 18.80
C ALA A 404 -16.66 2.34 19.42
N ARG A 405 -17.67 3.22 19.49
CA ARG A 405 -17.55 4.56 20.11
C ARG A 405 -17.13 4.48 21.57
N LYS A 406 -17.71 3.55 22.33
CA LYS A 406 -17.35 3.32 23.74
C LYS A 406 -15.92 2.81 23.89
N ALA A 407 -15.53 1.84 23.06
CA ALA A 407 -14.18 1.28 23.08
C ALA A 407 -13.12 2.33 22.71
N ARG A 408 -13.35 3.11 21.65
CA ARG A 408 -12.43 4.17 21.23
C ARG A 408 -12.24 5.25 22.27
N LEU A 409 -13.32 5.70 22.91
CA LEU A 409 -13.18 6.68 23.99
C LEU A 409 -12.39 6.12 25.17
N ALA A 410 -12.65 4.86 25.57
CA ALA A 410 -11.92 4.22 26.65
C ALA A 410 -10.43 4.06 26.33
N ASP A 411 -10.11 3.67 25.11
CA ASP A 411 -8.73 3.52 24.60
C ASP A 411 -8.00 4.86 24.55
N SER A 412 -8.62 5.91 23.99
CA SER A 412 -8.05 7.26 23.98
C SER A 412 -7.81 7.80 25.40
N ILE A 413 -8.75 7.61 26.34
CA ILE A 413 -8.55 8.00 27.74
C ILE A 413 -7.38 7.23 28.40
N ALA A 414 -7.19 5.97 28.03
CA ALA A 414 -6.14 5.14 28.61
C ALA A 414 -4.74 5.47 28.06
N THR A 415 -4.65 5.93 26.82
CA THR A 415 -3.38 6.00 26.07
C THR A 415 -2.95 7.42 25.70
N ASN A 416 -3.89 8.36 25.59
CA ASN A 416 -3.64 9.76 25.25
C ASN A 416 -3.80 10.65 26.51
N PRO A 417 -2.70 11.16 27.10
CA PRO A 417 -2.76 12.02 28.28
C PRO A 417 -3.39 13.40 28.01
N ASN A 418 -3.55 13.77 26.74
CA ASN A 418 -4.10 15.05 26.29
C ASN A 418 -5.49 14.89 25.65
N VAL A 419 -6.17 13.74 25.86
CA VAL A 419 -7.44 13.43 25.20
C VAL A 419 -8.49 14.54 25.36
N THR A 420 -9.08 14.94 24.24
CA THR A 420 -10.17 15.92 24.16
C THR A 420 -11.42 15.29 23.56
N PHE A 421 -12.43 15.08 24.41
CA PHE A 421 -13.70 14.47 23.96
C PHE A 421 -14.93 15.05 24.67
N GLY A 422 -15.06 16.38 24.58
CA GLY A 422 -16.15 17.15 25.17
C GLY A 422 -17.46 17.06 24.38
N THR A 423 -18.44 17.91 24.74
CA THR A 423 -19.78 17.90 24.12
C THR A 423 -19.73 18.15 22.60
N THR A 424 -18.83 19.02 22.14
CA THR A 424 -18.67 19.30 20.71
C THR A 424 -18.15 18.08 19.95
N GLN A 425 -17.07 17.46 20.43
CA GLN A 425 -16.46 16.27 19.83
C GLN A 425 -17.44 15.09 19.83
N GLN A 426 -18.14 14.87 20.95
CA GLN A 426 -19.20 13.87 21.02
C GLN A 426 -20.28 14.09 19.96
N THR A 427 -20.77 15.32 19.82
CA THR A 427 -21.80 15.65 18.83
C THR A 427 -21.36 15.31 17.42
N LEU A 428 -20.12 15.65 17.04
CA LEU A 428 -19.54 15.34 15.73
C LEU A 428 -19.36 13.83 15.54
N ALA A 429 -18.68 13.18 16.48
CA ALA A 429 -18.40 11.75 16.46
C ALA A 429 -19.65 10.87 16.28
N TYR A 430 -20.73 11.15 17.02
CA TYR A 430 -21.97 10.40 16.88
C TYR A 430 -22.72 10.74 15.59
N THR A 431 -22.63 11.99 15.12
CA THR A 431 -23.19 12.42 13.83
C THR A 431 -22.50 11.71 12.66
N GLU A 432 -21.17 11.58 12.69
CA GLU A 432 -20.38 10.83 11.71
C GLU A 432 -20.79 9.36 11.67
N ALA A 433 -20.93 8.72 12.83
CA ALA A 433 -21.41 7.35 12.95
C ALA A 433 -22.83 7.19 12.37
N SER A 434 -23.73 8.14 12.61
CA SER A 434 -25.06 8.15 12.00
C SER A 434 -25.02 8.30 10.48
N ILE A 435 -24.18 9.20 9.96
CA ILE A 435 -24.02 9.42 8.52
C ILE A 435 -23.43 8.17 7.84
N LEU A 436 -22.54 7.44 8.51
CA LEU A 436 -22.05 6.15 8.02
C LEU A 436 -23.21 5.18 7.76
N LEU A 437 -24.13 5.03 8.72
CA LEU A 437 -25.28 4.13 8.62
C LEU A 437 -26.33 4.61 7.61
N LEU A 438 -26.67 5.90 7.63
CA LEU A 438 -27.75 6.44 6.78
C LEU A 438 -27.28 6.66 5.34
N GLY A 439 -26.11 7.26 5.16
CA GLY A 439 -25.51 7.56 3.87
C GLY A 439 -25.12 6.28 3.15
N PHE A 440 -24.19 5.54 3.73
CA PHE A 440 -23.57 4.41 3.05
C PHE A 440 -24.39 3.11 3.19
N GLY A 441 -25.22 3.01 4.22
CA GLY A 441 -26.27 2.00 4.32
C GLY A 441 -27.53 2.29 3.49
N ALA A 442 -27.58 3.42 2.78
CA ALA A 442 -28.72 3.84 1.95
C ALA A 442 -30.06 3.85 2.71
N LYS A 443 -30.03 4.26 3.99
CA LYS A 443 -31.17 4.20 4.94
C LYS A 443 -31.75 2.79 5.16
N THR A 444 -30.98 1.74 4.94
CA THR A 444 -31.44 0.36 5.11
C THR A 444 -31.20 -0.11 6.54
N ASN A 445 -32.26 -0.05 7.36
CA ASN A 445 -32.26 -0.55 8.74
C ASN A 445 -31.12 0.00 9.62
N GLU A 446 -30.75 1.28 9.44
CA GLU A 446 -29.62 1.91 10.15
C GLU A 446 -28.37 1.01 10.16
N SER A 447 -28.04 0.44 9.01
CA SER A 447 -26.93 -0.50 8.87
C SER A 447 -26.22 -0.36 7.53
N VAL A 448 -24.91 -0.62 7.51
CA VAL A 448 -24.07 -0.62 6.32
C VAL A 448 -23.36 -1.97 6.20
N SER A 449 -23.33 -2.58 5.00
CA SER A 449 -22.61 -3.84 4.81
C SER A 449 -21.10 -3.64 5.00
N LEU A 450 -20.39 -4.70 5.41
CA LEU A 450 -18.95 -4.61 5.63
C LEU A 450 -18.18 -4.24 4.36
N ASP A 451 -18.58 -4.74 3.19
CA ASP A 451 -17.94 -4.40 1.92
C ASP A 451 -18.05 -2.90 1.61
N VAL A 452 -19.23 -2.31 1.85
CA VAL A 452 -19.46 -0.88 1.64
C VAL A 452 -18.70 -0.07 2.68
N ALA A 453 -18.75 -0.48 3.95
CA ALA A 453 -18.01 0.17 5.02
C ALA A 453 -16.50 0.15 4.76
N ARG A 454 -15.92 -0.99 4.36
CA ARG A 454 -14.50 -1.13 4.05
C ARG A 454 -14.09 -0.27 2.84
N SER A 455 -14.83 -0.36 1.75
CA SER A 455 -14.57 0.46 0.55
C SER A 455 -14.59 1.95 0.87
N PHE A 456 -15.47 2.38 1.77
CA PHE A 456 -15.59 3.79 2.10
C PHE A 456 -14.59 4.26 3.16
N LEU A 457 -14.47 3.54 4.27
CA LEU A 457 -13.63 3.92 5.41
C LEU A 457 -12.14 3.69 5.14
N VAL A 458 -11.80 2.60 4.45
CA VAL A 458 -10.40 2.21 4.21
C VAL A 458 -9.95 2.65 2.83
N ASP A 459 -10.72 2.29 1.80
CA ASP A 459 -10.34 2.63 0.43
C ASP A 459 -10.75 4.06 0.05
N GLU A 460 -11.58 4.75 0.83
CA GLU A 460 -12.12 6.08 0.49
C GLU A 460 -12.64 6.11 -0.94
N LYS A 461 -13.43 5.09 -1.26
CA LYS A 461 -13.93 4.77 -2.57
C LYS A 461 -15.43 4.56 -2.51
N ILE A 462 -16.14 5.17 -3.46
CA ILE A 462 -17.56 4.91 -3.67
C ILE A 462 -17.65 3.48 -4.27
N PRO A 463 -18.27 2.51 -3.56
CA PRO A 463 -18.24 1.12 -3.98
C PRO A 463 -18.98 0.91 -5.31
N SER A 464 -18.51 -0.03 -6.13
CA SER A 464 -19.21 -0.41 -7.36
C SER A 464 -20.54 -1.07 -7.02
N GLY A 465 -21.63 -0.63 -7.66
CA GLY A 465 -22.97 -1.16 -7.41
C GLY A 465 -23.64 -0.64 -6.13
N TRP A 466 -22.96 0.20 -5.34
CA TRP A 466 -23.60 0.96 -4.27
C TRP A 466 -24.55 2.00 -4.87
N ALA A 467 -25.70 2.17 -4.23
CA ALA A 467 -26.66 3.22 -4.56
C ALA A 467 -26.93 4.05 -3.31
N ARG A 468 -26.89 5.37 -3.47
CA ARG A 468 -27.34 6.31 -2.43
C ARG A 468 -28.79 6.06 -2.04
N ALA A 469 -29.19 6.51 -0.84
CA ALA A 469 -30.56 6.43 -0.38
C ALA A 469 -31.54 7.02 -1.41
N SER A 470 -32.70 6.38 -1.61
CA SER A 470 -33.71 6.84 -2.58
C SER A 470 -34.43 8.12 -2.15
N SER A 471 -34.43 8.43 -0.85
CA SER A 471 -34.91 9.68 -0.27
C SER A 471 -33.79 10.44 0.42
N ALA A 472 -33.86 11.77 0.39
CA ALA A 472 -32.81 12.63 0.94
C ALA A 472 -32.67 12.45 2.45
N ILE A 473 -31.43 12.35 2.95
CA ILE A 473 -31.10 12.23 4.37
C ILE A 473 -31.28 13.58 5.04
N THR A 474 -32.13 13.63 6.06
CA THR A 474 -32.51 14.85 6.76
C THR A 474 -31.82 14.99 8.13
N VAL A 475 -31.74 16.21 8.63
CA VAL A 475 -31.23 16.49 9.99
C VAL A 475 -32.01 15.72 11.07
N ALA A 476 -33.31 15.53 10.87
CA ALA A 476 -34.17 14.80 11.81
C ALA A 476 -33.81 13.31 11.87
N GLU A 477 -33.57 12.68 10.72
CA GLU A 477 -33.15 11.27 10.65
C GLU A 477 -31.77 11.08 11.25
N VAL A 478 -30.81 11.96 10.93
CA VAL A 478 -29.47 11.93 11.52
C VAL A 478 -29.55 12.01 13.04
N ARG A 479 -30.32 12.96 13.59
CA ARG A 479 -30.52 13.09 15.05
C ARG A 479 -31.18 11.87 15.68
N ALA A 480 -32.14 11.24 14.98
CA ALA A 480 -32.79 10.03 15.48
C ALA A 480 -31.80 8.86 15.56
N THR A 481 -31.00 8.63 14.52
CA THR A 481 -29.97 7.58 14.53
C THR A 481 -28.88 7.87 15.56
N VAL A 482 -28.46 9.13 15.73
CA VAL A 482 -27.56 9.54 16.82
C VAL A 482 -28.12 9.14 18.18
N ALA A 483 -29.40 9.42 18.44
CA ALA A 483 -30.04 9.04 19.70
C ALA A 483 -30.07 7.52 19.90
N ASN A 484 -30.28 6.74 18.84
CA ASN A 484 -30.22 5.27 18.89
C ASN A 484 -28.81 4.76 19.25
N ILE A 485 -27.76 5.32 18.65
CA ILE A 485 -26.36 4.95 18.94
C ILE A 485 -25.99 5.33 20.39
N ILE A 486 -26.40 6.51 20.85
CA ILE A 486 -26.18 6.95 22.24
C ILE A 486 -26.92 6.03 23.23
N ALA A 487 -28.16 5.67 22.95
CA ALA A 487 -28.91 4.74 23.81
C ALA A 487 -28.20 3.38 23.91
N ALA A 488 -27.74 2.84 22.79
CA ALA A 488 -27.02 1.57 22.72
C ALA A 488 -25.62 1.60 23.35
N THR A 489 -25.02 2.77 23.60
CA THR A 489 -23.74 2.86 24.33
C THR A 489 -23.89 2.70 25.84
N THR A 490 -25.11 2.95 26.33
CA THR A 490 -25.49 2.88 27.76
C THR A 490 -26.18 1.58 28.15
N ALA A 491 -26.69 0.83 27.17
CA ALA A 491 -27.20 -0.53 27.33
C ALA A 491 -26.04 -1.52 27.49
#